data_AF-A0A6M8NPB9-F1
#
_entry.id   AF-A0A6M8NPB9-F1
#
_cell.length_a   1.000
_cell.length_b   1.000
_cell.length_c   1.000
_cell.angle_alpha   90.00
_cell.angle_beta   90.00
_cell.angle_gamma   90.00
#
_symmetry.space_group_name_H-M   'P 1'
#
loop_
_entity.id
_entity.type
_entity.pdbx_description
1 polymer ?
#
loop_
_entity_poly.entity_id
_entity_poly.type
_entity_poly.pdbx_seq_one_letter_code
_entity_poly.pdbx_strand_id
1 'polypeptide(L)' 'MDLQLLSPTEIAKAIGGKKSTDLIGDANNISVHSLISLKKTNPSKYEVVTLGLIAKKLDLNVSDLLYLRDLKNKFKKSFL' A
#
# COMPACT_ATOMS: atom_id res chain seq x y z
N MET A 1 15.20 -4.68 -13.98
CA MET A 1 14.59 -5.42 -12.85
C MET A 1 13.10 -5.42 -13.13
N ASP A 2 12.58 -6.55 -13.58
CA ASP A 2 11.13 -6.70 -13.80
C ASP A 2 10.42 -6.51 -12.46
N LEU A 3 9.57 -5.48 -12.38
CA LEU A 3 8.67 -5.28 -11.24
C LEU A 3 7.53 -6.29 -11.39
N GLN A 4 7.80 -7.57 -11.11
CA GLN A 4 6.73 -8.55 -10.95
C GLN A 4 5.89 -8.10 -9.75
N LEU A 5 4.69 -7.59 -10.04
CA LEU A 5 3.72 -7.21 -9.04
C LEU A 5 3.27 -8.49 -8.33
N LEU A 6 3.65 -8.63 -7.06
CA LEU A 6 3.16 -9.70 -6.20
C LEU A 6 1.62 -9.72 -6.25
N SER A 7 1.04 -10.91 -6.33
CA SER A 7 -0.41 -11.07 -6.22
C SER A 7 -0.90 -10.53 -4.87
N PRO A 8 -2.18 -10.11 -4.75
CA PRO A 8 -2.73 -9.63 -3.48
C PRO A 8 -2.52 -10.60 -2.30
N THR A 9 -2.51 -11.91 -2.55
CA THR A 9 -2.25 -12.93 -1.53
C THR A 9 -0.78 -12.99 -1.13
N GLU A 10 0.15 -12.82 -2.07
CA GLU A 10 1.58 -12.74 -1.79
C GLU A 10 1.92 -11.47 -1.02
N ILE A 11 1.29 -10.34 -1.36
CA ILE A 11 1.39 -9.10 -0.59
C ILE A 11 0.88 -9.32 0.84
N ALA A 12 -0.30 -9.93 1.00
CA ALA A 12 -0.85 -10.22 2.33
C ALA A 12 0.11 -11.07 3.17
N LYS A 13 0.67 -12.15 2.60
CA LYS A 13 1.67 -12.98 3.29
C LYS A 13 2.92 -12.19 3.67
N ALA A 14 3.46 -11.38 2.76
CA ALA A 14 4.67 -10.59 2.97
C ALA A 14 4.53 -9.59 4.13
N ILE A 15 3.32 -9.06 4.36
CA ILE A 15 3.04 -8.12 5.45
C ILE A 15 2.39 -8.79 6.68
N GLY A 16 2.44 -10.13 6.78
CA GLY A 16 1.95 -10.89 7.93
C GLY A 16 0.42 -10.99 8.02
N GLY A 17 -0.31 -10.65 6.95
CA GLY A 17 -1.73 -10.96 6.78
C GLY A 17 -1.95 -12.43 6.40
N LYS A 18 -3.01 -13.06 6.91
CA LYS A 18 -3.33 -14.45 6.57
C LYS A 18 -4.14 -14.55 5.27
N LYS A 19 -4.92 -13.51 4.93
CA LYS A 19 -5.72 -13.38 3.70
C LYS A 19 -5.72 -11.93 3.19
N SER A 20 -5.98 -11.72 1.90
CA SER A 20 -6.08 -10.36 1.32
C SER A 20 -7.22 -9.54 1.91
N THR A 21 -8.31 -10.20 2.33
CA THR A 21 -9.45 -9.60 3.04
C THR A 21 -9.06 -9.01 4.39
N ASP A 22 -8.00 -9.52 5.04
CA ASP A 22 -7.48 -8.98 6.31
C ASP A 22 -6.84 -7.59 6.14
N LEU A 23 -6.67 -7.13 4.89
CA LEU A 23 -6.19 -5.78 4.56
C LEU A 23 -7.34 -4.81 4.28
N ILE A 24 -8.50 -5.34 3.88
CA ILE A 24 -9.66 -4.55 3.39
C ILE A 24 -10.70 -4.36 4.50
N GLY A 25 -10.89 -5.37 5.36
CA GLY A 25 -11.95 -5.37 6.38
C GLY A 25 -11.85 -4.24 7.41
N ASP A 26 -10.66 -3.71 7.66
CA ASP A 26 -10.43 -2.73 8.72
C ASP A 26 -10.31 -1.28 8.22
N ALA A 27 -10.19 -1.04 6.91
CA ALA A 27 -9.84 0.30 6.38
C ALA A 27 -10.86 1.39 6.70
N ASN A 28 -12.12 1.03 6.99
CA ASN A 28 -13.18 2.00 7.29
C ASN A 28 -13.20 2.46 8.75
N ASN A 29 -12.55 1.75 9.68
CA ASN A 29 -12.64 2.00 11.13
C ASN A 29 -11.29 1.86 11.87
N ILE A 30 -10.17 2.04 11.17
CA ILE A 30 -8.86 2.05 11.80
C ILE A 30 -8.71 3.29 12.69
N SER A 31 -8.57 3.06 14.00
CA SER A 31 -8.26 4.12 14.95
C SER A 31 -6.81 4.61 14.80
N VAL A 32 -6.56 5.87 15.18
CA VAL A 32 -5.20 6.42 15.22
C VAL A 32 -4.29 5.59 16.14
N HIS A 33 -4.82 5.09 17.25
CA HIS A 33 -4.08 4.21 18.15
C HIS A 33 -3.67 2.91 17.45
N SER A 34 -4.58 2.30 16.67
CA SER A 34 -4.29 1.10 15.90
C SER A 34 -3.18 1.34 14.87
N LEU A 35 -3.16 2.49 14.20
CA LEU A 35 -2.07 2.87 13.28
C LEU A 35 -0.73 3.05 13.99
N ILE A 36 -0.72 3.72 15.15
CA ILE A 36 0.50 3.91 15.94
C ILE A 36 1.06 2.57 16.43
N SER A 37 0.20 1.68 16.91
CA SER A 37 0.58 0.33 17.30
C SER A 37 1.12 -0.45 16.09
N LEU A 38 0.43 -0.39 14.95
CA LEU A 38 0.83 -1.07 13.71
C LEU A 38 2.19 -0.58 13.19
N LYS A 39 2.47 0.73 13.28
CA LYS A 39 3.77 1.31 12.94
C LYS A 39 4.92 0.69 13.74
N LYS A 40 4.67 0.34 15.00
CA LYS A 40 5.67 -0.27 15.90
C LYS A 40 5.80 -1.78 15.71
N THR A 41 4.69 -2.49 15.54
CA THR A 41 4.66 -3.96 15.51
C THR A 41 4.86 -4.54 14.12
N ASN A 42 4.43 -3.84 13.07
CA ASN A 42 4.54 -4.27 11.69
C ASN A 42 4.64 -3.06 10.73
N PRO A 43 5.84 -2.46 10.61
CA PRO A 43 6.05 -1.26 9.79
C PRO A 43 5.62 -1.43 8.33
N SER A 44 5.86 -2.60 7.73
CA SER A 44 5.47 -2.86 6.34
C SER A 44 3.96 -2.89 6.14
N LYS A 45 3.20 -3.51 7.07
CA LYS A 45 1.74 -3.47 7.05
C LYS A 45 1.22 -2.05 7.27
N TYR A 46 1.87 -1.28 8.16
CA TYR A 46 1.53 0.13 8.37
C TYR A 46 1.67 0.96 7.10
N GLU A 47 2.75 0.79 6.33
CA GLU A 47 2.97 1.53 5.07
C GLU A 47 1.88 1.22 4.04
N VAL A 48 1.54 -0.07 3.85
CA VAL A 48 0.51 -0.50 2.89
C VAL A 48 -0.88 0.04 3.28
N VAL A 49 -1.24 -0.07 4.56
CA VAL A 49 -2.50 0.46 5.08
C VAL A 49 -2.56 1.97 4.92
N THR A 50 -1.49 2.69 5.27
CA THR A 50 -1.42 4.15 5.12
C THR A 50 -1.56 4.57 3.67
N LEU A 51 -0.88 3.88 2.74
CA LEU A 51 -1.01 4.12 1.31
C LEU A 51 -2.45 3.88 0.82
N GLY A 52 -3.09 2.79 1.26
CA GLY A 52 -4.49 2.49 0.95
C GLY A 52 -5.47 3.57 1.44
N LEU A 53 -5.26 4.10 2.66
CA LEU A 53 -6.07 5.19 3.22
C LEU A 53 -5.91 6.49 2.41
N ILE A 54 -4.67 6.83 2.03
CA ILE A 54 -4.40 8.01 1.19
C ILE A 54 -5.06 7.85 -0.18
N ALA A 55 -4.89 6.70 -0.82
CA ALA A 55 -5.49 6.41 -2.13
C ALA A 55 -7.02 6.55 -2.08
N LYS A 56 -7.66 5.96 -1.06
CA LYS A 56 -9.10 6.09 -0.84
C LYS A 56 -9.54 7.56 -0.65
N LYS A 57 -8.80 8.34 0.14
CA LYS A 57 -9.12 9.76 0.39
C LYS A 57 -9.03 10.62 -0.88
N LEU A 58 -8.14 10.24 -1.79
CA LEU A 58 -7.92 10.93 -3.06
C LEU A 58 -8.75 10.33 -4.22
N ASP A 59 -9.64 9.39 -3.92
CA ASP A 59 -10.43 8.63 -4.89
C ASP A 59 -9.57 7.97 -6.00
N LEU A 60 -8.41 7.44 -5.58
CA LEU A 60 -7.45 6.76 -6.46
C LEU A 60 -7.64 5.25 -6.39
N ASN A 61 -7.58 4.60 -7.55
CA ASN A 61 -7.53 3.16 -7.67
C ASN A 61 -6.08 2.65 -7.87
N VAL A 62 -5.92 1.33 -7.96
CA VAL A 62 -4.59 0.70 -8.15
C VAL A 62 -3.92 1.15 -9.45
N SER A 63 -4.69 1.31 -10.53
CA SER A 63 -4.15 1.79 -11.82
C SER A 63 -3.62 3.21 -11.71
N ASP A 64 -4.26 4.08 -10.95
CA ASP A 64 -3.78 5.45 -10.71
C ASP A 64 -2.46 5.44 -9.93
N LEU A 65 -2.35 4.58 -8.92
CA LEU A 65 -1.11 4.42 -8.16
C LEU A 65 0.04 3.88 -9.03
N LEU A 66 -0.24 2.93 -9.92
CA LEU A 66 0.73 2.42 -10.89
C LEU A 66 1.16 3.52 -11.87
N TYR A 67 0.21 4.32 -12.36
CA TYR A 67 0.49 5.46 -13.22
C TYR A 67 1.39 6.50 -12.54
N LEU A 68 1.12 6.85 -11.27
CA LEU A 68 1.95 7.77 -10.48
C LEU A 68 3.39 7.26 -10.31
N ARG A 69 3.56 5.95 -10.07
CA ARG A 69 4.89 5.32 -10.02
C ARG A 69 5.64 5.47 -11.35
N ASP A 70 4.95 5.23 -12.46
CA ASP A 70 5.55 5.29 -13.80
C ASP A 70 5.89 6.73 -14.20
N LEU A 71 5.03 7.69 -13.82
CA LEU A 71 5.29 9.12 -13.92
C LEU A 71 6.56 9.52 -13.16
N LYS A 72 6.70 9.12 -11.89
CA LYS A 72 7.90 9.38 -11.09
C LYS A 72 9.16 8.83 -11.76
N ASN A 73 9.09 7.62 -12.33
CA ASN A 73 10.22 7.01 -13.02
C ASN A 73 10.58 7.74 -14.33
N LYS A 74 9.59 8.22 -15.08
CA LYS A 74 9.81 9.02 -16.29
C LYS A 74 10.43 10.38 -15.96
N PHE A 75 9.90 11.08 -14.94
CA PHE A 75 10.47 12.34 -14.48
C PHE A 75 11.92 12.16 -14.01
N LYS A 76 12.20 11.11 -13.22
CA LYS A 76 13.57 10.84 -12.75
C LYS A 76 14.55 10.53 -13.88
N LYS A 77 14.09 9.93 -14.99
CA LYS A 77 14.88 9.72 -16.21
C LYS A 77 15.06 10.97 -17.06
N SER A 78 14.16 11.95 -16.95
CA SER A 78 14.23 13.19 -17.75
C SER A 78 15.17 14.25 -17.15
N PHE A 79 15.65 14.03 -15.92
CA PHE A 79 16.62 14.88 -15.21
C PHE A 79 18.01 14.22 -15.07
N LEU A 80 18.24 13.10 -15.78
CA LEU A 80 19.53 12.39 -15.91
C LEU A 80 19.93 12.39 -17.37
#